data_AF-A0A561DFT4-F1
#
_entry.id   AF-A0A561DFT4-F1
#
_cell.length_a   1.000
_cell.length_b   1.000
_cell.length_c   1.000
_cell.angle_alpha   90.00
_cell.angle_beta   90.00
_cell.angle_gamma   90.00
#
_symmetry.space_group_name_H-M   'P 1'
#
loop_
_entity.id
_entity.type
_entity.pdbx_description
1 polymer ?
#
loop_
_entity_poly.entity_id
_entity_poly.type
_entity_poly.pdbx_seq_one_letter_code
_entity_poly.pdbx_strand_id
1 'polypeptide(L)'
;MAYIEIFPKSAAAQAQLTECCAQLMEMLQDAVRSVFKVPEHDIIIELDQCKVLAFNASAVRAAAVPDVAIKVSTSDVELRPEFQALCDQIVSGWNAQFGDSLGVEVWVSVIEAWGCNLSFD
;
A
#
# COMPACT_ATOMS: atom_id res chain seq x y z
N MET A 1 5.81 0.64 -13.83
CA MET A 1 4.50 0.97 -13.20
C MET A 1 4.39 0.38 -11.80
N ALA A 2 3.73 1.08 -10.88
CA ALA A 2 3.34 0.56 -9.57
C ALA A 2 1.87 0.86 -9.31
N TYR A 3 1.13 -0.15 -8.84
CA TYR A 3 -0.26 -0.04 -8.44
C TYR A 3 -0.37 -0.33 -6.95
N ILE A 4 -0.93 0.60 -6.19
CA ILE A 4 -1.00 0.56 -4.74
C ILE A 4 -2.46 0.51 -4.31
N GLU A 5 -2.83 -0.51 -3.54
CA GLU A 5 -4.16 -0.65 -2.94
C GLU A 5 -4.05 -0.55 -1.42
N ILE A 6 -4.89 0.25 -0.78
CA ILE A 6 -4.92 0.47 0.66
C ILE A 6 -6.24 -0.07 1.23
N PHE A 7 -6.16 -1.13 2.04
CA PHE A 7 -7.32 -1.83 2.59
C PHE A 7 -7.48 -1.58 4.09
N PRO A 8 -8.40 -0.70 4.52
CA PRO A 8 -8.76 -0.58 5.93
C PRO A 8 -9.59 -1.78 6.40
N LYS A 9 -9.28 -2.31 7.58
CA LYS A 9 -10.04 -3.44 8.16
C LYS A 9 -11.38 -3.07 8.79
N SER A 10 -11.58 -1.79 9.10
CA SER A 10 -12.73 -1.28 9.84
C SER A 10 -13.11 0.12 9.38
N ALA A 11 -14.36 0.51 9.64
CA ALA A 11 -14.83 1.88 9.40
C ALA A 11 -14.03 2.93 10.20
N ALA A 12 -13.54 2.57 11.39
CA ALA A 12 -12.70 3.47 12.21
C ALA A 12 -11.32 3.71 11.57
N ALA A 13 -10.67 2.65 11.09
CA ALA A 13 -9.42 2.78 10.34
C ALA A 13 -9.63 3.59 9.05
N GLN A 14 -10.69 3.29 8.29
CA GLN A 14 -11.03 4.05 7.08
C GLN A 14 -11.25 5.54 7.35
N ALA A 15 -11.93 5.90 8.46
CA ALA A 15 -12.17 7.28 8.83
C ALA A 15 -10.84 8.02 9.06
N GLN A 16 -9.93 7.44 9.83
CA GLN A 16 -8.60 8.01 10.06
C GLN A 16 -7.79 8.16 8.77
N LEU A 17 -7.81 7.16 7.88
CA LEU A 17 -7.13 7.26 6.57
C LEU A 17 -7.74 8.37 5.69
N THR A 18 -9.06 8.51 5.71
CA THR A 18 -9.76 9.55 4.93
C THR A 18 -9.37 10.95 5.42
N GLU A 19 -9.23 11.15 6.74
CA GLU A 19 -8.86 12.44 7.34
C GLU A 19 -7.47 12.93 6.91
N CYS A 20 -6.53 12.02 6.65
CA CYS A 20 -5.16 12.33 6.23
C CYS A 20 -4.82 11.80 4.83
N CYS A 21 -5.84 11.63 3.99
CA CYS A 21 -5.73 10.94 2.70
C CYS A 21 -4.67 11.59 1.79
N ALA A 22 -4.64 12.92 1.70
CA ALA A 22 -3.66 13.62 0.87
C ALA A 22 -2.21 13.32 1.30
N GLN A 23 -1.93 13.36 2.60
CA GLN A 23 -0.59 13.08 3.14
C GLN A 23 -0.22 11.61 2.96
N LEU A 24 -1.16 10.69 3.15
CA LEU A 24 -0.96 9.26 2.91
C LEU A 24 -0.61 8.99 1.45
N MET A 25 -1.34 9.60 0.51
CA MET A 25 -1.11 9.45 -0.92
C MET A 25 0.26 10.01 -1.34
N GLU A 26 0.61 11.20 -0.84
CA GLU A 26 1.92 11.83 -1.08
C GLU A 26 3.06 10.96 -0.53
N MET A 27 2.94 10.46 0.70
CA MET A 27 3.94 9.58 1.32
C MET A 27 4.18 8.30 0.51
N LEU A 28 3.10 7.65 0.06
CA LEU A 28 3.20 6.43 -0.74
C LEU A 28 3.77 6.69 -2.13
N GLN A 29 3.35 7.78 -2.78
CA GLN A 29 3.89 8.20 -4.07
C GLN A 29 5.38 8.49 -3.97
N ASP A 30 5.82 9.20 -2.94
CA ASP A 30 7.23 9.50 -2.70
C ASP A 30 8.07 8.26 -2.42
N ALA A 31 7.56 7.33 -1.60
CA ALA A 31 8.23 6.07 -1.32
C ALA A 31 8.46 5.27 -2.61
N VAL A 32 7.42 5.08 -3.42
CA VAL A 32 7.53 4.33 -4.68
C VAL A 32 8.41 5.05 -5.69
N ARG A 33 8.21 6.35 -5.92
CA ARG A 33 9.00 7.15 -6.86
C ARG A 33 10.49 7.12 -6.50
N SER A 34 10.81 7.25 -5.21
CA SER A 34 12.20 7.30 -4.76
C SER A 34 12.89 5.95 -4.78
N VAL A 35 12.19 4.84 -4.54
CA VAL A 35 12.79 3.49 -4.54
C VAL A 35 12.77 2.86 -5.93
N PHE A 36 11.61 2.79 -6.58
CA PHE A 36 11.46 2.16 -7.89
C PHE A 36 11.92 3.03 -9.06
N LYS A 37 12.15 4.34 -8.83
CA LYS A 37 12.57 5.30 -9.87
C LYS A 37 11.64 5.35 -11.08
N VAL A 38 10.35 5.06 -10.88
CA VAL A 38 9.31 5.15 -11.91
C VAL A 38 8.72 6.57 -11.98
N PRO A 39 8.20 7.00 -13.14
CA PRO A 39 7.50 8.28 -13.27
C PRO A 39 6.28 8.38 -12.35
N GLU A 40 5.92 9.60 -11.92
CA GLU A 40 4.76 9.82 -11.04
C GLU A 40 3.44 9.35 -11.65
N HIS A 41 3.26 9.52 -12.96
CA HIS A 41 2.06 9.09 -13.68
C HIS A 41 1.93 7.57 -13.80
N ASP A 42 3.02 6.84 -13.54
CA ASP A 42 3.06 5.37 -13.51
C ASP A 42 2.80 4.80 -12.10
N ILE A 43 2.47 5.67 -11.14
CA ILE A 43 2.13 5.30 -9.76
C ILE A 43 0.63 5.55 -9.55
N ILE A 44 -0.13 4.48 -9.46
CA ILE A 44 -1.57 4.53 -9.22
C ILE A 44 -1.82 4.11 -7.78
N ILE A 45 -2.59 4.90 -7.02
CA ILE A 45 -2.86 4.66 -5.61
C ILE A 45 -4.38 4.72 -5.36
N GLU A 46 -4.91 3.67 -4.75
CA GLU A 46 -6.33 3.56 -4.41
C GLU A 46 -6.51 3.34 -2.90
N LEU A 47 -7.36 4.17 -2.29
CA LEU A 47 -7.86 3.94 -0.94
C LEU A 47 -9.21 3.25 -1.02
N ASP A 48 -9.25 1.99 -0.61
CA ASP A 48 -10.46 1.18 -0.64
C ASP A 48 -11.38 1.48 0.54
N GLN A 49 -12.68 1.27 0.32
CA GLN A 49 -13.65 1.24 1.41
C GLN A 49 -13.53 -0.06 2.21
N CYS A 50 -13.74 0.02 3.53
CA CYS A 50 -13.82 -1.15 4.40
C CYS A 50 -15.04 -2.00 4.01
N LYS A 51 -14.78 -3.14 3.38
CA LYS A 51 -15.80 -4.15 2.99
C LYS A 51 -15.74 -5.43 3.85
N VAL A 52 -14.90 -5.44 4.89
CA VAL A 52 -14.72 -6.63 5.73
C VAL A 52 -16.00 -6.90 6.53
N LEU A 53 -16.50 -8.14 6.43
CA LEU A 53 -17.67 -8.60 7.19
C LEU A 53 -17.28 -9.26 8.52
N ALA A 54 -16.21 -10.05 8.53
CA ALA A 54 -15.69 -10.72 9.72
C ALA A 54 -14.24 -11.19 9.50
N PHE A 55 -13.51 -11.34 10.60
CA PHE A 55 -12.22 -12.03 10.63
C PHE A 55 -12.36 -13.39 11.32
N ASN A 56 -11.52 -14.35 10.95
CA ASN A 56 -11.45 -15.63 11.64
C ASN A 56 -10.96 -15.42 13.09
N ALA A 57 -11.66 -16.05 14.04
CA ALA A 57 -11.42 -15.81 15.47
C ALA A 57 -9.99 -16.16 15.93
N SER A 58 -9.30 -17.08 15.26
CA SER A 58 -7.92 -17.42 15.57
C SER A 58 -6.95 -16.27 15.26
N ALA A 59 -7.10 -15.58 14.13
CA ALA A 59 -6.23 -14.46 13.77
C ALA A 59 -6.47 -13.26 14.70
N VAL A 60 -7.74 -13.00 15.06
CA VAL A 60 -8.09 -11.95 16.02
C VAL A 60 -7.46 -12.23 17.40
N ARG A 61 -7.57 -13.47 17.91
CA ARG A 61 -6.96 -13.84 19.19
C ARG A 61 -5.44 -13.75 19.18
N ALA A 62 -4.80 -13.99 18.05
CA ALA A 62 -3.37 -13.86 17.88
C ALA A 62 -2.90 -12.42 17.63
N ALA A 63 -3.82 -11.44 17.60
CA ALA A 63 -3.54 -10.06 17.19
C ALA A 63 -2.83 -9.96 15.83
N ALA A 64 -3.12 -10.91 14.92
CA ALA A 64 -2.45 -11.04 13.62
C ALA A 64 -3.14 -10.25 12.49
N VAL A 65 -4.22 -9.51 12.79
CA VAL A 65 -4.98 -8.75 11.78
C VAL A 65 -4.56 -7.28 11.85
N PRO A 66 -3.82 -6.75 10.84
CA PRO A 66 -3.40 -5.35 10.84
C PRO A 66 -4.61 -4.41 10.71
N ASP A 67 -4.51 -3.15 11.15
CA ASP A 67 -5.58 -2.18 10.94
C ASP A 67 -5.74 -1.81 9.47
N VAL A 68 -4.62 -1.82 8.74
CA VAL A 68 -4.54 -1.51 7.32
C VAL A 68 -3.57 -2.47 6.63
N ALA A 69 -3.95 -2.99 5.47
CA ALA A 69 -3.03 -3.68 4.57
C ALA A 69 -2.76 -2.79 3.34
N ILE A 70 -1.49 -2.59 3.00
CA ILE A 70 -1.08 -1.90 1.77
C ILE A 70 -0.51 -2.94 0.83
N LYS A 71 -1.05 -3.04 -0.38
CA LYS A 71 -0.51 -3.88 -1.44
C LYS A 71 0.12 -3.02 -2.50
N VAL A 72 1.37 -3.31 -2.84
CA VAL A 72 2.06 -2.71 -3.98
C VAL A 72 2.28 -3.81 -5.01
N SER A 73 1.77 -3.58 -6.21
CA SER A 73 1.90 -4.49 -7.35
C SER A 73 2.66 -3.81 -8.48
N THR A 74 3.58 -4.52 -9.11
CA THR A 74 4.29 -4.03 -10.29
C THR A 74 4.40 -5.12 -11.35
N SER A 75 4.39 -4.75 -12.63
CA SER A 75 4.72 -5.65 -13.74
C SER A 75 6.23 -5.86 -13.93
N ASP A 76 7.05 -5.02 -13.28
CA ASP A 76 8.45 -4.83 -13.61
C ASP A 76 9.29 -5.78 -12.74
N VAL A 77 9.63 -6.94 -13.29
CA VAL A 77 10.31 -8.04 -12.59
C VAL A 77 11.67 -7.61 -12.04
N GLU A 78 12.33 -6.68 -12.70
CA GLU A 78 13.62 -6.11 -12.35
C GLU A 78 13.59 -5.30 -11.05
N LEU A 79 12.41 -4.87 -10.57
CA LEU A 79 12.27 -4.12 -9.33
C LEU A 79 12.29 -4.99 -8.07
N ARG A 80 12.26 -6.33 -8.21
CA ARG A 80 12.29 -7.27 -7.08
C ARG A 80 13.38 -7.01 -6.03
N PRO A 81 14.64 -6.68 -6.40
CA PRO A 81 15.69 -6.37 -5.43
C PRO A 81 15.35 -5.18 -4.52
N GLU A 82 14.48 -4.27 -4.98
CA GLU A 82 14.13 -3.03 -4.28
C GLU A 82 12.94 -3.19 -3.31
N PHE A 83 12.30 -4.36 -3.27
CA PHE A 83 11.06 -4.57 -2.50
C PHE A 83 11.25 -4.33 -1.00
N GLN A 84 12.37 -4.79 -0.44
CA GLN A 84 12.65 -4.56 0.98
C GLN A 84 12.84 -3.07 1.28
N ALA A 85 13.60 -2.35 0.44
CA ALA A 85 13.81 -0.91 0.60
C ALA A 85 12.48 -0.14 0.51
N LEU A 86 11.58 -0.56 -0.38
CA LEU A 86 10.25 0.03 -0.47
C LEU A 86 9.43 -0.23 0.80
N CYS A 87 9.39 -1.47 1.30
CA CYS A 87 8.69 -1.79 2.54
C CYS A 87 9.23 -0.95 3.71
N ASP A 88 10.55 -0.85 3.86
CA ASP A 88 11.18 -0.10 4.94
C ASP A 88 10.80 1.38 4.88
N GLN A 89 10.77 1.97 3.68
CA GLN A 89 10.40 3.37 3.49
C GLN A 89 8.92 3.63 3.76
N ILE A 90 8.02 2.75 3.29
CA ILE A 90 6.58 2.86 3.57
C ILE A 90 6.33 2.72 5.08
N VAL A 91 6.93 1.73 5.74
CA VAL A 91 6.76 1.52 7.19
C VAL A 91 7.31 2.70 7.98
N SER A 92 8.46 3.26 7.58
CA SER A 92 9.01 4.46 8.24
C SER A 92 8.08 5.66 8.08
N GLY A 93 7.56 5.91 6.88
CA GLY A 93 6.61 7.01 6.62
C GLY A 93 5.30 6.82 7.38
N TRP A 94 4.79 5.59 7.41
CA TRP A 94 3.60 5.21 8.17
C TRP A 94 3.76 5.48 9.66
N ASN A 95 4.85 5.00 10.26
CA ASN A 95 5.10 5.20 11.69
C ASN A 95 5.28 6.68 12.04
N ALA A 96 5.83 7.50 11.13
CA ALA A 96 5.93 8.94 11.34
C ALA A 96 4.54 9.63 11.33
N GLN A 97 3.61 9.13 10.52
CA GLN A 97 2.27 9.72 10.35
C GLN A 97 1.26 9.20 11.39
N PHE A 98 1.25 7.89 11.65
CA PHE A 98 0.24 7.22 12.47
C PHE A 98 0.79 6.70 13.80
N GLY A 99 2.10 6.51 13.93
CA GLY A 99 2.71 5.87 15.09
C GLY A 99 2.01 4.54 15.43
N ASP A 100 1.68 4.36 16.71
CA ASP A 100 1.02 3.14 17.20
C ASP A 100 -0.51 3.18 17.05
N SER A 101 -1.09 4.22 16.44
CA SER A 101 -2.55 4.38 16.34
C SER A 101 -3.20 3.46 15.31
N LEU A 102 -2.45 3.08 14.26
CA LEU A 102 -2.89 2.15 13.21
C LEU A 102 -1.75 1.20 12.85
N GLY A 103 -1.93 -0.09 13.12
CA GLY A 103 -1.02 -1.12 12.65
C GLY A 103 -1.14 -1.33 11.14
N VAL A 104 0.00 -1.39 10.44
CA VAL A 104 0.07 -1.61 9.00
C VAL A 104 0.80 -2.90 8.65
N GLU A 105 0.36 -3.55 7.59
CA GLU A 105 1.10 -4.61 6.91
C GLU A 105 1.28 -4.24 5.44
N VAL A 106 2.51 -4.37 4.92
CA VAL A 106 2.86 -4.00 3.54
C VAL A 106 3.21 -5.26 2.75
N TRP A 107 2.54 -5.48 1.62
CA TRP A 107 2.79 -6.59 0.70
C TRP A 107 3.25 -6.04 -0.64
N VAL A 108 4.40 -6.49 -1.12
CA VAL A 108 4.91 -6.09 -2.44
C VAL A 108 4.99 -7.33 -3.33
N SER A 109 4.46 -7.24 -4.54
CA SER A 109 4.40 -8.38 -5.47
C SER A 109 4.67 -7.96 -6.91
N VAL A 110 5.20 -8.92 -7.68
CA VAL A 110 5.22 -8.81 -9.14
C VAL A 110 3.97 -9.49 -9.69
N ILE A 111 3.21 -8.76 -10.51
CA ILE A 111 2.07 -9.28 -11.24
C ILE A 111 2.47 -9.57 -12.68
N GLU A 112 2.00 -10.69 -13.23
CA GLU A 112 2.17 -10.97 -14.66
C GLU A 112 1.18 -10.10 -15.45
N ALA A 113 1.67 -8.99 -16.00
CA ALA A 113 0.91 -8.17 -16.94
C ALA A 113 1.27 -8.59 -18.38
N TRP A 114 0.29 -9.05 -19.14
CA TRP A 114 0.52 -9.50 -20.51
C TRP A 114 0.29 -8.34 -21.47
N GLY A 115 1.35 -7.70 -21.96
CA GLY A 115 1.44 -6.96 -23.24
C GLY A 115 0.38 -5.89 -23.59
N CYS A 116 -0.58 -5.58 -22.73
CA CYS A 116 -1.69 -4.67 -22.99
C CYS A 116 -1.38 -3.24 -22.50
N ASN A 117 -0.12 -2.80 -22.64
CA ASN A 117 0.18 -1.39 -22.46
C ASN A 117 -0.47 -0.63 -23.61
N LEU A 118 -1.53 0.12 -23.32
CA LEU A 118 -1.97 1.19 -24.19
C LEU A 118 -0.85 2.23 -24.18
N SER A 119 -0.15 2.39 -25.31
CA SER A 119 0.72 3.54 -25.49
C SER A 119 -0.17 4.78 -25.55
N PHE A 120 -0.06 5.65 -24.56
CA PHE A 120 -0.58 7.00 -24.68
C PHE A 120 0.52 7.80 -25.37
N ASP A 121 0.37 7.99 -26.69
CA ASP A 121 1.16 8.95 -27.47
C ASP A 121 0.90 10.39 -27.02
#